data_AF-A0A2D5G6U1-F1
#
_entry.id   AF-A0A2D5G6U1-F1
#
_cell.length_a   1.000
_cell.length_b   1.000
_cell.length_c   1.000
_cell.angle_alpha   90.00
_cell.angle_beta   90.00
_cell.angle_gamma   90.00
#
_symmetry.space_group_name_H-M   'P 1'
#
loop_
_entity.id
_entity.type
_entity.pdbx_description
1 polymer ?
#
loop_
_entity_poly.entity_id
_entity_poly.type
_entity_poly.pdbx_seq_one_letter_code
_entity_poly.pdbx_strand_id
1 'polypeptide(L)' 'MQLGSSWTPNIDRGVIALDGEREIEFRVVDKVQLSLDRLGPRVIDVSMALGAAAKHGIMLSHSN' A
#
# COMPACT_ATOMS: atom_id res chain seq x y z
N MET A 1 -0.16 12.26 8.07
CA MET A 1 -0.02 11.31 9.19
C MET A 1 1.41 10.82 9.25
N GLN A 2 1.97 10.68 10.45
CA GLN A 2 3.29 10.08 10.67
C GLN A 2 3.11 8.58 10.99
N LEU A 3 4.15 7.77 10.72
CA LEU A 3 4.18 6.37 11.16
C LEU A 3 3.90 6.27 12.67
N GLY A 4 2.96 5.40 13.04
CA GLY A 4 2.51 5.24 14.44
C GLY A 4 1.56 6.33 14.95
N SER A 5 1.25 7.35 14.15
CA SER A 5 0.16 8.29 14.48
C SER A 5 -1.19 7.74 14.06
N SER A 6 -2.21 8.13 14.80
CA SER A 6 -3.60 7.81 14.51
C SER A 6 -4.38 9.10 14.32
N TRP A 7 -5.32 9.08 13.38
CA TRP A 7 -6.23 10.19 13.12
C TRP A 7 -7.69 9.71 13.14
N THR A 8 -8.58 10.57 13.64
CA THR A 8 -10.02 10.33 13.67
C THR A 8 -10.72 11.48 12.94
N PRO A 9 -11.59 11.18 11.96
CA PRO A 9 -12.35 12.21 11.25
C PRO A 9 -13.37 12.89 12.17
N ASN A 10 -13.53 14.21 12.04
CA ASN A 10 -14.59 14.97 12.71
C ASN A 10 -15.75 15.24 11.73
N ILE A 11 -16.45 14.18 11.33
CA ILE A 11 -17.63 14.21 10.46
C ILE A 11 -18.60 13.08 10.85
N ASP A 12 -19.91 13.35 10.79
CA ASP A 12 -20.94 12.44 11.32
C ASP A 12 -21.24 11.22 10.43
N ARG A 13 -20.98 11.32 9.12
CA ARG A 13 -21.17 10.22 8.18
C ARG A 13 -20.40 10.44 6.90
N GLY A 14 -20.07 9.36 6.21
CA GLY A 14 -19.38 9.43 4.93
C GLY A 14 -18.99 8.06 4.41
N VAL A 15 -18.14 8.07 3.39
CA VAL A 15 -17.58 6.87 2.77
C VAL A 15 -16.06 6.99 2.76
N ILE A 16 -15.38 5.94 3.20
CA ILE A 16 -13.92 5.78 3.08
C ILE A 16 -13.66 4.97 1.81
N ALA A 17 -13.02 5.59 0.82
CA ALA A 17 -12.52 4.89 -0.36
C ALA A 17 -11.11 4.37 -0.10
N LEU A 18 -10.89 3.06 -0.27
CA LEU A 18 -9.62 2.36 -0.11
C LEU A 18 -9.17 1.80 -1.46
N ASP A 19 -7.99 2.21 -1.91
CA ASP A 19 -7.35 1.79 -3.17
C ASP A 19 -8.22 1.94 -4.44
N GLY A 20 -9.33 2.70 -4.37
CA GLY A 20 -10.27 2.89 -5.48
C GLY A 20 -11.19 1.70 -5.77
N GLU A 21 -11.01 0.58 -5.07
CA GLU A 21 -11.77 -0.67 -5.29
C GLU A 21 -12.72 -1.00 -4.13
N ARG A 22 -12.46 -0.45 -2.95
CA ARG A 22 -13.24 -0.74 -1.74
C ARG A 22 -13.80 0.55 -1.16
N GLU A 23 -15.09 0.51 -0.81
CA GLU A 23 -15.79 1.61 -0.17
C GLU A 23 -16.36 1.14 1.17
N ILE A 24 -16.14 1.90 2.24
CA ILE A 24 -16.66 1.62 3.58
C ILE A 24 -17.50 2.81 4.02
N GLU A 25 -18.81 2.63 4.09
CA GLU A 25 -19.73 3.61 4.67
C GLU A 25 -19.62 3.62 6.20
N PHE A 26 -19.67 4.80 6.81
CA PHE A 26 -19.69 4.96 8.25
C PHE A 26 -20.67 6.05 8.70
N ARG A 27 -21.08 5.96 9.96
CA ARG A 27 -21.99 6.86 10.66
C ARG A 27 -21.39 7.28 12.00
N VAL A 28 -22.06 8.20 12.69
CA VAL A 28 -21.59 8.81 13.93
C VAL A 28 -21.41 7.81 15.08
N VAL A 29 -22.14 6.69 15.02
CA VAL A 29 -22.02 5.60 16.00
C VAL A 29 -20.77 4.74 15.77
N ASP A 30 -20.15 4.85 14.59
CA ASP A 30 -18.99 4.07 14.23
C ASP A 30 -17.71 4.77 14.69
N LYS A 31 -16.83 4.01 15.34
CA LYS A 31 -15.52 4.52 15.75
C LYS A 31 -14.53 4.38 14.59
N VAL A 32 -14.41 5.44 13.79
CA VAL A 32 -13.46 5.48 12.67
C VAL A 32 -12.08 5.93 13.14
N GLN A 33 -11.05 5.15 12.79
CA GLN A 33 -9.66 5.43 13.11
C GLN A 33 -8.78 5.07 11.92
N LEU A 34 -7.95 6.02 11.47
CA LEU A 34 -6.99 5.82 10.40
C LEU A 34 -5.57 5.79 10.98
N SER A 35 -4.80 4.78 10.59
CA SER A 35 -3.38 4.64 10.94
C SER A 35 -2.57 4.26 9.71
N LEU A 36 -1.27 4.60 9.71
CA LEU A 36 -0.32 4.06 8.74
C LEU A 36 0.26 2.76 9.30
N ASP A 37 0.12 1.67 8.54
CA ASP A 37 0.83 0.43 8.85
C ASP A 37 2.35 0.65 8.71
N ARG A 38 3.11 0.10 9.66
CA ARG A 38 4.58 0.11 9.63
C ARG A 38 5.13 -0.93 8.66
N LEU A 39 4.38 -2.00 8.44
CA LEU A 39 4.67 -3.06 7.49
C LEU A 39 3.73 -2.89 6.31
N GLY A 40 4.02 -1.86 5.51
CA GLY A 40 3.38 -1.67 4.21
C GLY A 40 3.46 -2.95 3.36
N PRO A 41 2.72 -3.00 2.23
CA PRO A 41 2.71 -4.18 1.37
C PRO A 41 4.14 -4.57 0.97
N ARG A 42 4.37 -5.87 0.77
CA ARG A 42 5.66 -6.34 0.27
C ARG A 42 5.93 -5.71 -1.10
N VAL A 43 6.99 -4.93 -1.19
CA VAL A 43 7.44 -4.30 -2.44
C VAL A 43 8.70 -4.98 -2.94
N ILE A 44 8.85 -5.03 -4.26
CA ILE A 44 10.07 -5.51 -4.91
C ILE A 44 10.97 -4.30 -5.16
N ASP A 45 12.22 -4.37 -4.72
CA ASP A 45 13.26 -3.47 -5.21
C ASP A 45 13.59 -3.87 -6.65
N VAL A 46 13.06 -3.09 -7.60
CA VAL A 46 13.22 -3.36 -9.04
C VAL A 46 14.69 -3.36 -9.43
N SER A 47 15.47 -2.41 -8.92
CA SER A 47 16.89 -2.30 -9.25
C SER A 47 17.67 -3.52 -8.78
N MET A 48 17.44 -3.97 -7.55
CA MET A 48 18.07 -5.19 -7.03
C MET A 48 17.59 -6.43 -7.78
N ALA A 49 16.29 -6.54 -8.07
CA ALA A 49 15.73 -7.69 -8.79
C ALA A 49 16.32 -7.80 -10.20
N LEU A 50 16.39 -6.70 -10.94
CA LEU A 50 16.99 -6.66 -12.28
C LEU A 50 18.50 -6.93 -12.23
N GLY A 51 19.21 -6.36 -11.25
CA GLY A 51 20.64 -6.62 -11.05
C GLY A 51 20.94 -8.10 -10.78
N ALA A 52 20.10 -8.77 -9.98
CA ALA A 52 20.19 -10.20 -9.76
C ALA A 52 19.91 -11.00 -11.06
N ALA A 53 18.84 -10.64 -11.78
CA ALA A 53 18.48 -11.31 -13.02
C ALA A 53 19.59 -11.24 -14.08
N ALA A 54 20.24 -10.08 -14.21
CA ALA A 54 21.39 -9.91 -15.11
C ALA A 54 22.59 -10.78 -14.69
N LYS A 55 22.94 -10.78 -13.40
CA LYS A 55 24.05 -11.62 -12.86
C LYS A 55 23.83 -13.11 -13.08
N HIS A 56 22.58 -13.56 -13.07
CA HIS A 56 22.21 -14.96 -13.29
C HIS A 56 21.93 -15.29 -14.76
N GLY A 57 22.14 -14.35 -15.69
CA GLY A 57 21.94 -14.57 -17.12
C GLY A 57 20.48 -14.71 -17.55
N ILE A 58 19.51 -14.37 -16.69
CA ILE A 58 18.07 -14.48 -16.96
C ILE A 58 17.63 -13.48 -18.02
N MET A 59 18.33 -12.34 -18.16
CA MET A 59 18.02 -11.27 -19.11
C MET A 59 18.88 -11.29 -20.38
N LEU A 60 19.50 -12.43 -20.70
CA LEU A 60 20.29 -12.57 -21.93
C LEU A 60 19.38 -13.02 -23.08
N SER A 61 19.38 -12.26 -24.17
CA SER A 61 18.75 -12.71 -25.42
C SER A 61 19.54 -13.89 -25.97
N HIS A 62 18.91 -15.06 -26.11
CA HIS A 62 19.50 -16.14 -26.90
C HIS A 62 19.37 -15.75 -28.37
N SER A 63 20.50 -15.40 -28.98
CA SER A 63 20.60 -15.29 -30.43
C SER A 63 20.92 -16.69 -30.96
N ASN A 64 19.99 -17.29 -31.69
CA ASN A 64 20.26 -18.52 -32.48
C ASN A 64 21.14 -18.17 -33.68
#